data_AF-T0S9W7-F1
#
_entry.id   AF-T0S9W7-F1
#
_cell.length_a   1.000
_cell.length_b   1.000
_cell.length_c   1.000
_cell.angle_alpha   90.00
_cell.angle_beta   90.00
_cell.angle_gamma   90.00
#
_symmetry.space_group_name_H-M   'P 1'
#
loop_
_entity.id
_entity.type
_entity.pdbx_description
1 polymer ?
#
loop_
_entity_poly.entity_id
_entity_poly.type
_entity_poly.pdbx_seq_one_letter_code
_entity_poly.pdbx_strand_id
1 'polypeptide(L)'
;MSSTLERQQLEEASRSLHTAIEKSQQLQKLARISPHYRDVAIDDARLHEASCIVALASVKRLLSAFAADPAKRVAAMAEVDVLLTTADGVYDDIRVVRPDECKRGHGNALHERGAIYFHAADFTRAEEAWTTSCQCFEALGDASAASELLKKLEKLRHERDVNAYAQQLVERTTENHERDALLKAFATFDRDHSGEIDTAEFAALSVELGTFPALSPDEVKEAFAQLDTSANQKISFGEFWTWWCTDEVQAYAQKHKAQRK
;
A
#
# COMPACT_ATOMS: atom_id res chain seq x y z
N MET A 1 -10.76 -15.50 -11.77
CA MET A 1 -11.72 -16.42 -11.12
C MET A 1 -12.88 -15.56 -10.60
N SER A 2 -14.04 -16.12 -10.22
CA SER A 2 -15.09 -15.29 -9.61
C SER A 2 -14.64 -14.83 -8.22
N SER A 3 -14.88 -13.57 -7.86
CA SER A 3 -14.55 -13.00 -6.53
C SER A 3 -15.09 -13.87 -5.38
N THR A 4 -16.24 -14.52 -5.59
CA THR A 4 -16.83 -15.46 -4.63
C THR A 4 -15.99 -16.72 -4.44
N LEU A 5 -15.39 -17.25 -5.51
CA LEU A 5 -14.56 -18.46 -5.45
C LEU A 5 -13.23 -18.18 -4.74
N GLU A 6 -12.61 -17.05 -5.02
CA GLU A 6 -11.35 -16.62 -4.36
C GLU A 6 -11.55 -16.48 -2.85
N ARG A 7 -12.66 -15.85 -2.43
CA ARG A 7 -13.02 -15.75 -1.02
C ARG A 7 -13.22 -17.12 -0.36
N GLN A 8 -13.94 -18.04 -1.01
CA GLN A 8 -14.16 -19.38 -0.47
C GLN A 8 -12.84 -20.16 -0.28
N GLN A 9 -11.92 -20.05 -1.24
CA GLN A 9 -10.60 -20.67 -1.17
C GLN A 9 -9.76 -20.10 -0.02
N LEU A 10 -9.80 -18.79 0.20
CA LEU A 10 -9.12 -18.15 1.34
C LEU A 10 -9.75 -18.56 2.68
N GLU A 11 -11.07 -18.68 2.78
CA GLU A 11 -11.76 -19.17 3.98
C GLU A 11 -11.41 -20.64 4.30
N GLU A 12 -11.24 -21.48 3.28
CA GLU A 12 -10.75 -22.86 3.43
C GLU A 12 -9.28 -22.92 3.87
N ALA A 13 -8.42 -22.10 3.25
CA ALA A 13 -7.02 -21.98 3.66
C ALA A 13 -6.89 -21.54 5.13
N SER A 14 -7.68 -20.54 5.53
CA SER A 14 -7.76 -20.08 6.93
C SER A 14 -8.10 -21.21 7.89
N ARG A 15 -9.15 -22.00 7.61
CA ARG A 15 -9.55 -23.15 8.45
C ARG A 15 -8.44 -24.22 8.54
N SER A 16 -7.78 -24.50 7.42
CA SER A 16 -6.69 -25.47 7.36
C SER A 16 -5.49 -25.02 8.20
N LEU A 17 -5.15 -23.73 8.14
CA LEU A 17 -4.06 -23.15 8.94
C LEU A 17 -4.37 -23.16 10.44
N HIS A 18 -5.60 -22.84 10.86
CA HIS A 18 -5.99 -22.98 12.27
C HIS A 18 -5.81 -24.42 12.77
N THR A 19 -6.24 -25.40 11.98
CA THR A 19 -6.08 -26.82 12.32
C THR A 19 -4.60 -27.21 12.46
N ALA A 20 -3.73 -26.68 11.60
CA ALA A 20 -2.29 -26.93 11.67
C ALA A 20 -1.64 -26.31 12.92
N ILE A 21 -2.04 -25.09 13.28
CA ILE A 21 -1.62 -24.40 14.51
C ILE A 21 -2.04 -25.21 15.74
N GLU A 22 -3.30 -25.60 15.84
CA GLU A 22 -3.83 -26.39 16.95
C GLU A 22 -3.09 -27.72 17.12
N LYS A 23 -2.83 -28.43 16.03
CA LYS A 23 -2.07 -29.69 16.05
C LYS A 23 -0.63 -29.48 16.54
N SER A 24 0.02 -28.39 16.11
CA SER A 24 1.38 -28.05 16.54
C SER A 24 1.42 -27.75 18.05
N GLN A 25 0.44 -26.99 18.56
CA GLN A 25 0.30 -26.70 19.99
C GLN A 25 0.01 -27.96 20.82
N GLN A 26 -0.82 -28.87 20.32
CA GLN A 26 -1.08 -30.16 20.97
C GLN A 26 0.18 -31.01 21.07
N LEU A 27 0.98 -31.06 20.00
CA LEU A 27 2.24 -31.79 19.98
C LEU A 27 3.22 -31.24 21.02
N GLN A 28 3.35 -29.91 21.11
CA GLN A 28 4.16 -29.25 22.13
C GLN A 28 3.69 -29.57 23.55
N LYS A 29 2.36 -29.56 23.78
CA LYS A 29 1.79 -29.92 25.09
C LYS A 29 2.09 -31.37 25.46
N LEU A 30 1.95 -32.31 24.53
CA LEU A 30 2.25 -33.73 24.75
C LEU A 30 3.72 -33.97 25.07
N ALA A 31 4.62 -33.30 24.34
CA ALA A 31 6.06 -33.40 24.55
C ALA A 31 6.52 -32.90 25.93
N ARG A 32 5.78 -31.96 26.54
CA ARG A 32 6.03 -31.48 27.92
C ARG A 32 5.58 -32.47 28.99
N ILE A 33 4.53 -33.24 28.74
CA ILE A 33 3.84 -34.04 29.76
C ILE A 33 4.28 -35.51 29.73
N SER A 34 4.60 -36.04 28.55
CA SER A 34 4.85 -37.47 28.38
C SER A 34 6.28 -37.76 27.92
N PRO A 35 7.04 -38.60 28.67
CA PRO A 35 8.40 -39.00 28.31
C PRO A 35 8.49 -39.73 26.95
N HIS A 36 7.39 -40.28 26.45
CA HIS A 36 7.34 -40.98 25.16
C HIS A 36 7.49 -40.02 23.96
N TYR A 37 7.24 -38.72 24.16
CA TYR A 37 7.32 -37.69 23.13
C TYR A 37 8.58 -36.83 23.28
N ARG A 38 9.58 -37.27 24.05
CA ARG A 38 10.81 -36.50 24.32
C ARG A 38 11.70 -36.34 23.08
N ASP A 39 11.59 -37.29 22.14
CA ASP A 39 12.31 -37.27 20.86
C ASP A 39 11.56 -36.48 19.77
N VAL A 40 10.38 -35.92 20.08
CA VAL A 40 9.71 -35.00 19.16
C VAL A 40 10.54 -33.73 19.07
N ALA A 41 10.89 -33.33 17.85
CA ALA A 41 11.54 -32.05 17.59
C ALA A 41 10.59 -30.89 17.90
N ILE A 42 10.50 -30.51 19.17
CA ILE A 42 9.62 -29.45 19.67
C ILE A 42 9.89 -28.14 18.92
N ASP A 43 11.15 -27.82 18.65
CA ASP A 43 11.51 -26.59 17.94
C ASP A 43 11.00 -26.59 16.50
N ASP A 44 10.92 -27.75 15.84
CA ASP A 44 10.32 -27.87 14.50
C ASP A 44 8.81 -27.68 14.56
N ALA A 45 8.15 -28.18 15.61
CA ALA A 45 6.72 -27.96 15.84
C ALA A 45 6.41 -26.48 16.12
N ARG A 46 7.28 -25.79 16.88
CA ARG A 46 7.18 -24.35 17.15
C ARG A 46 7.44 -23.51 15.91
N LEU A 47 8.46 -23.88 15.13
CA LEU A 47 8.76 -23.23 13.86
C LEU A 47 7.61 -23.38 12.86
N HIS A 48 7.01 -24.58 12.78
CA HIS A 48 5.83 -24.83 11.95
C HIS A 48 4.63 -24.01 12.41
N GLU A 49 4.37 -23.96 13.73
CA GLU A 49 3.31 -23.11 14.31
C GLU A 49 3.49 -21.65 13.89
N ALA A 50 4.67 -21.06 14.12
CA ALA A 50 4.95 -19.67 13.78
C ALA A 50 4.80 -19.39 12.27
N SER A 51 5.25 -20.33 11.43
CA SER A 51 5.09 -20.24 9.98
C SER A 51 3.62 -20.26 9.56
N CYS A 52 2.80 -21.13 10.17
CA CYS A 52 1.36 -21.17 9.94
C CYS A 52 0.65 -19.90 10.44
N ILE A 53 1.09 -19.31 11.55
CA ILE A 53 0.54 -18.05 12.06
C ILE A 53 0.80 -16.91 11.08
N VAL A 54 2.01 -16.79 10.53
CA VAL A 54 2.33 -15.77 9.50
C VAL A 54 1.50 -16.01 8.22
N ALA A 55 1.37 -17.25 7.78
CA ALA A 55 0.50 -17.57 6.64
C ALA A 55 -0.97 -17.23 6.91
N LEU A 56 -1.46 -17.47 8.13
CA LEU A 56 -2.82 -17.13 8.54
C LEU A 56 -3.03 -15.61 8.57
N ALA A 57 -2.04 -14.86 9.04
CA ALA A 57 -2.03 -13.40 9.00
C ALA A 57 -2.17 -12.89 7.55
N SER A 58 -1.41 -13.46 6.61
CA SER A 58 -1.51 -13.14 5.18
C SER A 58 -2.92 -13.43 4.61
N VAL A 59 -3.47 -14.61 4.89
CA VAL A 59 -4.82 -15.00 4.45
C VAL A 59 -5.90 -14.08 5.03
N LYS A 60 -5.82 -13.74 6.32
CA LYS A 60 -6.76 -12.81 6.98
C LYS A 60 -6.65 -11.41 6.40
N ARG A 61 -5.44 -10.94 6.09
CA ARG A 61 -5.24 -9.67 5.39
C ARG A 61 -5.94 -9.69 4.03
N LEU A 62 -5.76 -10.75 3.24
CA LEU A 62 -6.42 -10.88 1.94
C LEU A 62 -7.95 -10.97 2.06
N LEU A 63 -8.47 -11.71 3.05
CA LEU A 63 -9.91 -11.79 3.32
C LEU A 63 -10.51 -10.44 3.68
N SER A 64 -9.75 -9.58 4.39
CA SER A 64 -10.21 -8.24 4.74
C SER A 64 -10.49 -7.37 3.51
N ALA A 65 -9.83 -7.62 2.37
CA ALA A 65 -10.08 -6.88 1.13
C ALA A 65 -11.51 -7.09 0.60
N PHE A 66 -12.17 -8.19 0.96
CA PHE A 66 -13.57 -8.47 0.61
C PHE A 66 -14.57 -7.84 1.57
N ALA A 67 -14.12 -7.23 2.67
CA ALA A 67 -15.01 -6.53 3.59
C ALA A 67 -15.39 -5.16 3.04
N ALA A 68 -16.69 -4.97 2.81
CA ALA A 68 -17.24 -3.69 2.34
C ALA A 68 -17.08 -2.58 3.39
N ASP A 69 -17.20 -2.92 4.67
CA ASP A 69 -17.16 -2.01 5.81
C ASP A 69 -15.70 -1.64 6.18
N PRO A 70 -15.31 -0.36 6.09
CA PRO A 70 -13.97 0.10 6.48
C PRO A 70 -13.60 -0.23 7.93
N ALA A 71 -14.54 -0.17 8.87
CA ALA A 71 -14.28 -0.47 10.28
C ALA A 71 -13.89 -1.94 10.48
N LYS A 72 -14.53 -2.84 9.72
CA LYS A 72 -14.16 -4.27 9.71
C LYS A 72 -12.79 -4.51 9.10
N ARG A 73 -12.39 -3.73 8.08
CA ARG A 73 -11.03 -3.82 7.52
C ARG A 73 -9.98 -3.40 8.55
N VAL A 74 -10.20 -2.30 9.27
CA VAL A 74 -9.30 -1.85 10.34
C VAL A 74 -9.21 -2.88 11.46
N ALA A 75 -10.34 -3.41 11.93
CA ALA A 75 -10.36 -4.45 12.95
C ALA A 75 -9.63 -5.72 12.50
N ALA A 76 -9.80 -6.14 11.23
CA ALA A 76 -9.07 -7.26 10.66
C ALA A 76 -7.56 -7.00 10.62
N MET A 77 -7.10 -5.80 10.25
CA MET A 77 -5.67 -5.47 10.27
C MET A 77 -5.07 -5.52 11.68
N ALA A 78 -5.82 -5.10 12.70
CA ALA A 78 -5.38 -5.22 14.09
C ALA A 78 -5.23 -6.69 14.52
N GLU A 79 -6.16 -7.57 14.10
CA GLU A 79 -6.04 -9.01 14.33
C GLU A 79 -4.81 -9.61 13.62
N VAL A 80 -4.52 -9.18 12.39
CA VAL A 80 -3.33 -9.60 11.65
C VAL A 80 -2.05 -9.20 12.40
N ASP A 81 -1.96 -7.97 12.93
CA ASP A 81 -0.77 -7.54 13.69
C ASP A 81 -0.58 -8.32 15.01
N VAL A 82 -1.66 -8.71 15.68
CA VAL A 82 -1.61 -9.60 16.86
C VAL A 82 -1.05 -10.98 16.48
N LEU A 83 -1.46 -11.54 15.34
CA LEU A 83 -0.92 -12.82 14.85
C LEU A 83 0.58 -12.70 14.54
N LEU A 84 0.99 -11.64 13.84
CA LEU A 84 2.41 -11.41 13.52
C LEU A 84 3.25 -11.25 14.78
N THR A 85 2.75 -10.53 15.78
CA THR A 85 3.40 -10.40 17.09
C THR A 85 3.51 -11.73 17.82
N THR A 86 2.50 -12.59 17.71
CA THR A 86 2.55 -13.95 18.27
C THR A 86 3.61 -14.79 17.59
N ALA A 87 3.70 -14.75 16.26
CA ALA A 87 4.72 -15.47 15.50
C ALA A 87 6.14 -14.98 15.83
N ASP A 88 6.34 -13.66 15.93
CA ASP A 88 7.63 -13.07 16.34
C ASP A 88 8.08 -13.61 17.69
N GLY A 89 7.18 -13.66 18.68
CA GLY A 89 7.50 -14.23 20.00
C GLY A 89 7.92 -15.70 19.93
N VAL A 90 7.29 -16.50 19.08
CA VAL A 90 7.69 -17.90 18.88
C VAL A 90 9.06 -17.99 18.22
N TYR A 91 9.34 -17.19 17.19
CA TYR A 91 10.66 -17.16 16.55
C TYR A 91 11.75 -16.71 17.53
N ASP A 92 11.50 -15.67 18.32
CA ASP A 92 12.45 -15.18 19.31
C ASP A 92 12.83 -16.25 20.34
N ASP A 93 11.87 -17.07 20.76
CA ASP A 93 12.10 -18.13 21.72
C ASP A 93 12.97 -19.28 21.17
N ILE A 94 12.94 -19.55 19.87
CA ILE A 94 13.71 -20.64 19.24
C ILE A 94 14.88 -20.16 18.38
N ARG A 95 15.14 -18.86 18.29
CA ARG A 95 16.17 -18.26 17.41
C ARG A 95 17.59 -18.77 17.66
N VAL A 96 17.89 -19.21 18.89
CA VAL A 96 19.22 -19.76 19.23
C VAL A 96 19.41 -21.13 18.57
N VAL A 97 18.34 -21.91 18.43
CA VAL A 97 18.37 -23.27 17.89
C VAL A 97 18.15 -23.27 16.37
N ARG A 98 17.29 -22.36 15.87
CA ARG A 98 16.88 -22.26 14.46
C ARG A 98 17.11 -20.83 13.91
N PRO A 99 18.35 -20.31 13.91
CA PRO A 99 18.60 -18.89 13.64
C PRO A 99 18.20 -18.45 12.23
N ASP A 100 18.50 -19.26 11.22
CA ASP A 100 18.23 -18.91 9.82
C ASP A 100 16.74 -19.02 9.49
N GLU A 101 16.07 -20.04 10.01
CA GLU A 101 14.63 -20.23 9.84
C GLU A 101 13.84 -19.14 10.58
N CYS A 102 14.26 -18.74 11.77
CA CYS A 102 13.66 -17.62 12.49
C CYS A 102 13.90 -16.28 11.79
N LYS A 103 15.10 -16.03 11.27
CA LYS A 103 15.38 -14.83 10.48
C LYS A 103 14.49 -14.76 9.24
N ARG A 104 14.28 -15.89 8.56
CA ARG A 104 13.34 -15.99 7.43
C ARG A 104 11.91 -15.72 7.88
N GLY A 105 11.51 -16.30 9.01
CA GLY A 105 10.21 -16.10 9.66
C GLY A 105 9.92 -14.63 9.96
N HIS A 106 10.84 -13.93 10.62
CA HIS A 106 10.76 -12.49 10.87
C HIS A 106 10.72 -11.68 9.57
N GLY A 107 11.51 -12.07 8.57
CA GLY A 107 11.46 -11.45 7.23
C GLY A 107 10.06 -11.52 6.62
N ASN A 108 9.41 -12.68 6.68
CA ASN A 108 8.03 -12.86 6.22
C ASN A 108 7.02 -12.07 7.07
N ALA A 109 7.18 -12.04 8.39
CA ALA A 109 6.28 -11.29 9.27
C ALA A 109 6.36 -9.77 9.03
N LEU A 110 7.58 -9.24 8.86
CA LEU A 110 7.84 -7.85 8.50
C LEU A 110 7.29 -7.50 7.11
N HIS A 111 7.36 -8.44 6.16
CA HIS A 111 6.76 -8.26 4.84
C HIS A 111 5.25 -8.03 4.92
N GLU A 112 4.56 -8.85 5.72
CA GLU A 112 3.13 -8.70 5.97
C GLU A 112 2.79 -7.43 6.76
N ARG A 113 3.58 -7.06 7.79
CA ARG A 113 3.40 -5.78 8.50
C ARG A 113 3.52 -4.58 7.56
N GLY A 114 4.50 -4.58 6.66
CA GLY A 114 4.63 -3.49 5.69
C GLY A 114 3.42 -3.36 4.77
N ALA A 115 2.75 -4.47 4.41
CA ALA A 115 1.49 -4.43 3.67
C ALA A 115 0.34 -3.84 4.49
N ILE A 116 0.26 -4.15 5.79
CA ILE A 116 -0.73 -3.55 6.70
C ILE A 116 -0.54 -2.03 6.77
N TYR A 117 0.68 -1.57 7.01
CA TYR A 117 0.99 -0.14 7.11
C TYR A 117 0.73 0.58 5.79
N PHE A 118 1.07 -0.04 4.66
CA PHE A 118 0.78 0.53 3.35
C PHE A 118 -0.72 0.75 3.13
N HIS A 119 -1.56 -0.22 3.47
CA HIS A 119 -3.02 -0.08 3.36
C HIS A 119 -3.60 0.93 4.35
N ALA A 120 -2.91 1.20 5.46
CA ALA A 120 -3.25 2.25 6.42
C ALA A 120 -2.72 3.64 6.02
N ALA A 121 -2.09 3.77 4.85
CA ALA A 121 -1.41 4.98 4.38
C ALA A 121 -0.26 5.46 5.29
N ASP A 122 0.27 4.58 6.15
CA ASP A 122 1.48 4.83 6.94
C ASP A 122 2.71 4.37 6.14
N PHE A 123 3.05 5.16 5.12
CA PHE A 123 4.11 4.81 4.16
C PHE A 123 5.51 4.75 4.81
N THR A 124 5.73 5.51 5.88
CA THR A 124 6.99 5.50 6.62
C THR A 124 7.21 4.15 7.28
N ARG A 125 6.24 3.67 8.07
CA ARG A 125 6.35 2.34 8.70
C ARG A 125 6.33 1.21 7.68
N ALA A 126 5.59 1.37 6.57
CA ALA A 126 5.62 0.40 5.49
C ALA A 126 7.03 0.25 4.89
N GLU A 127 7.69 1.36 4.61
CA GLU A 127 9.05 1.38 4.09
C GLU A 127 10.07 0.78 5.07
N GLU A 128 9.98 1.13 6.36
CA GLU A 128 10.84 0.58 7.41
C GLU A 128 10.69 -0.95 7.53
N ALA A 129 9.44 -1.44 7.58
CA ALA A 129 9.15 -2.86 7.69
C ALA A 129 9.66 -3.64 6.47
N TRP A 130 9.37 -3.17 5.25
CA TRP A 130 9.86 -3.82 4.03
C TRP A 130 11.37 -3.72 3.86
N THR A 131 12.01 -2.63 4.28
CA THR A 131 13.47 -2.53 4.25
C THR A 131 14.11 -3.56 5.19
N THR A 132 13.59 -3.68 6.41
CA THR A 132 14.09 -4.66 7.40
C THR A 132 13.84 -6.10 6.92
N SER A 133 12.68 -6.37 6.34
CA SER A 133 12.36 -7.66 5.70
C SER A 133 13.35 -8.00 4.57
N CYS A 134 13.70 -7.03 3.73
CA CYS A 134 14.68 -7.20 2.66
C CYS A 134 16.06 -7.58 3.23
N GLN A 135 16.51 -6.89 4.27
CA GLN A 135 17.77 -7.18 4.95
C GLN A 135 17.79 -8.61 5.55
N CYS A 136 16.65 -9.10 6.06
CA CYS A 136 16.53 -10.50 6.51
C CYS A 136 16.78 -11.47 5.35
N PHE A 137 16.15 -11.26 4.19
CA PHE A 137 16.31 -12.13 3.02
C PHE A 137 17.70 -12.06 2.40
N GLU A 138 18.29 -10.87 2.29
CA GLU A 138 19.66 -10.67 1.81
C GLU A 138 20.68 -11.38 2.70
N ALA A 139 20.52 -11.27 4.03
CA ALA A 139 21.40 -11.95 4.98
C ALA A 139 21.29 -13.48 4.91
N LEU A 140 20.21 -14.02 4.34
CA LEU A 140 20.00 -15.45 4.09
C LEU A 140 20.40 -15.87 2.67
N GLY A 141 20.88 -14.95 1.83
CA GLY A 141 21.18 -15.20 0.42
C GLY A 141 19.94 -15.43 -0.46
N ASP A 142 18.75 -15.06 0.00
CA ASP A 142 17.50 -15.20 -0.77
C ASP A 142 17.30 -13.99 -1.69
N ALA A 143 18.05 -13.98 -2.78
CA ALA A 143 18.00 -12.89 -3.76
C ALA A 143 16.62 -12.75 -4.43
N SER A 144 15.85 -13.83 -4.52
CA SER A 144 14.51 -13.79 -5.12
C SER A 144 13.55 -13.00 -4.24
N ALA A 145 13.44 -13.37 -2.97
CA ALA A 145 12.56 -12.68 -2.02
C ALA A 145 12.99 -11.21 -1.83
N ALA A 146 14.29 -10.96 -1.73
CA ALA A 146 14.83 -9.60 -1.64
C ALA A 146 14.49 -8.76 -2.89
N SER A 147 14.71 -9.29 -4.10
CA SER A 147 14.45 -8.56 -5.35
C SER A 147 12.97 -8.22 -5.54
N GLU A 148 12.06 -9.12 -5.20
CA GLU A 148 10.62 -8.84 -5.23
C GLU A 148 10.23 -7.69 -4.30
N LEU A 149 10.83 -7.64 -3.11
CA LEU A 149 10.55 -6.61 -2.13
C LEU A 149 11.19 -5.27 -2.48
N LEU A 150 12.41 -5.28 -3.02
CA LEU A 150 13.09 -4.08 -3.53
C LEU A 150 12.26 -3.38 -4.60
N LYS A 151 11.64 -4.13 -5.53
CA LYS A 151 10.73 -3.55 -6.53
C LYS A 151 9.55 -2.82 -5.91
N LYS A 152 8.98 -3.36 -4.82
CA LYS A 152 7.90 -2.71 -4.07
C LYS A 152 8.40 -1.43 -3.39
N LEU A 153 9.56 -1.48 -2.74
CA LEU A 153 10.20 -0.34 -2.09
C LEU A 153 10.55 0.78 -3.09
N GLU A 154 11.12 0.43 -4.23
CA GLU A 154 11.46 1.39 -5.30
C GLU A 154 10.21 2.12 -5.81
N LYS A 155 9.12 1.38 -6.02
CA LYS A 155 7.84 1.97 -6.41
C LYS A 155 7.33 2.93 -5.34
N LEU A 156 7.30 2.52 -4.08
CA LEU A 156 6.84 3.37 -2.96
C LEU A 156 7.70 4.63 -2.83
N ARG A 157 9.03 4.48 -2.84
CA ARG A 157 9.96 5.61 -2.78
C ARG A 157 9.78 6.56 -3.95
N HIS A 158 9.56 6.02 -5.15
CA HIS A 158 9.30 6.84 -6.33
C HIS A 158 8.02 7.66 -6.20
N GLU A 159 6.92 7.03 -5.79
CA GLU A 159 5.65 7.72 -5.54
C GLU A 159 5.80 8.81 -4.48
N ARG A 160 6.51 8.51 -3.38
CA ARG A 160 6.82 9.49 -2.33
C ARG A 160 7.63 10.68 -2.85
N ASP A 161 8.70 10.43 -3.60
CA ASP A 161 9.56 11.49 -4.11
C ASP A 161 8.84 12.37 -5.16
N VAL A 162 7.97 11.76 -5.98
CA VAL A 162 7.11 12.49 -6.92
C VAL A 162 6.09 13.34 -6.18
N ASN A 163 5.44 12.81 -5.14
CA ASN A 163 4.49 13.56 -4.32
C ASN A 163 5.16 14.71 -3.56
N ALA A 164 6.35 14.49 -3.00
CA ALA A 164 7.13 15.53 -2.33
C ALA A 164 7.52 16.64 -3.32
N TYR A 165 7.93 16.28 -4.53
CA TYR A 165 8.20 17.26 -5.59
C TYR A 165 6.95 18.05 -5.98
N ALA A 166 5.81 17.39 -6.13
CA ALA A 166 4.54 18.06 -6.43
C ALA A 166 4.17 19.07 -5.33
N GLN A 167 4.30 18.70 -4.06
CA GLN A 167 4.05 19.61 -2.92
C GLN A 167 5.01 20.81 -2.93
N GLN A 168 6.30 20.56 -3.13
CA GLN A 168 7.30 21.63 -3.22
C GLN A 168 7.04 22.57 -4.41
N LEU A 169 6.64 22.01 -5.55
CA LEU A 169 6.30 22.78 -6.74
C LEU A 169 5.13 23.71 -6.44
N VAL A 170 4.06 23.17 -5.83
CA VAL A 170 2.90 23.94 -5.37
C VAL A 170 3.34 25.09 -4.46
N GLU A 171 4.11 24.81 -3.41
CA GLU A 171 4.61 25.83 -2.47
C GLU A 171 5.43 26.92 -3.18
N ARG A 172 6.38 26.55 -4.03
CA ARG A 172 7.23 27.51 -4.76
C ARG A 172 6.41 28.42 -5.67
N THR A 173 5.43 27.87 -6.39
CA THR A 173 4.58 28.69 -7.26
C THR A 173 3.61 29.53 -6.45
N THR A 174 3.28 29.17 -5.19
CA THR A 174 2.45 30.01 -4.31
C THR A 174 3.08 31.35 -3.94
N GLU A 175 4.41 31.44 -3.96
CA GLU A 175 5.19 32.64 -3.62
C GLU A 175 5.44 33.55 -4.84
N ASN A 176 5.04 33.14 -6.06
CA ASN A 176 5.41 33.80 -7.31
C ASN A 176 4.23 34.45 -8.06
N HIS A 177 4.54 35.42 -8.93
CA HIS A 177 3.62 36.08 -9.87
C HIS A 177 2.81 35.10 -10.76
N GLU A 178 3.27 33.85 -10.90
CA GLU A 178 2.56 32.79 -11.61
C GLU A 178 1.24 32.42 -10.91
N ARG A 179 1.19 32.44 -9.56
CA ARG A 179 -0.07 32.26 -8.82
C ARG A 179 -1.08 33.33 -9.16
N ASP A 180 -0.65 34.58 -9.20
CA ASP A 180 -1.52 35.71 -9.52
C ASP A 180 -2.00 35.67 -10.97
N ALA A 181 -1.13 35.24 -11.91
CA ALA A 181 -1.51 35.04 -13.30
C ALA A 181 -2.54 33.91 -13.44
N LEU A 182 -2.35 32.81 -12.71
CA LEU A 182 -3.27 31.67 -12.69
C LEU A 182 -4.58 31.99 -11.97
N LEU A 183 -4.57 32.78 -10.89
CA LEU A 183 -5.79 33.28 -10.24
C LEU A 183 -6.60 34.16 -11.18
N LYS A 184 -5.93 35.03 -11.96
CA LYS A 184 -6.61 35.84 -12.99
C LYS A 184 -7.18 34.97 -14.10
N ALA A 185 -6.42 33.97 -14.56
CA ALA A 185 -6.92 33.01 -15.53
C ALA A 185 -8.15 32.29 -14.97
N PHE A 186 -8.08 31.72 -13.76
CA PHE A 186 -9.16 31.04 -13.06
C PHE A 186 -10.41 31.92 -12.91
N ALA A 187 -10.25 33.19 -12.53
CA ALA A 187 -11.35 34.16 -12.45
C ALA A 187 -11.97 34.51 -13.81
N THR A 188 -11.28 34.20 -14.91
CA THR A 188 -11.85 34.29 -16.26
C THR A 188 -12.73 33.08 -16.58
N PHE A 189 -12.45 31.92 -15.97
CA PHE A 189 -13.28 30.71 -16.06
C PHE A 189 -14.50 30.75 -15.15
N ASP A 190 -14.30 31.14 -13.90
CA ASP A 190 -15.35 31.31 -12.90
C ASP A 190 -16.15 32.59 -13.19
N ARG A 191 -17.14 32.48 -14.08
CA ARG A 191 -17.93 33.61 -14.60
C ARG A 191 -18.95 34.10 -13.59
N ASP A 192 -19.45 33.19 -12.76
CA ASP A 192 -20.39 33.54 -11.71
C ASP A 192 -19.70 33.97 -10.40
N HIS A 193 -18.36 33.87 -10.35
CA HIS A 193 -17.52 34.20 -9.21
C HIS A 193 -17.86 33.39 -7.96
N SER A 194 -18.26 32.13 -8.15
CA SER A 194 -18.56 31.19 -7.07
C SER A 194 -17.30 30.69 -6.34
N GLY A 195 -16.12 30.89 -6.92
CA GLY A 195 -14.82 30.41 -6.41
C GLY A 195 -14.48 28.99 -6.85
N GLU A 196 -15.31 28.36 -7.67
CA GLU A 196 -15.17 27.01 -8.21
C GLU A 196 -15.59 27.02 -9.68
N ILE A 197 -14.92 26.26 -10.55
CA ILE A 197 -15.31 26.16 -11.97
C ILE A 197 -16.24 24.96 -12.13
N ASP A 198 -17.45 25.17 -12.62
CA ASP A 198 -18.36 24.08 -12.94
C ASP A 198 -18.14 23.51 -14.36
N THR A 199 -18.78 22.38 -14.66
CA THR A 199 -18.65 21.73 -15.97
C THR A 199 -19.09 22.61 -17.15
N ALA A 200 -20.04 23.51 -16.96
CA ALA A 200 -20.56 24.39 -18.01
C ALA A 200 -19.58 25.55 -18.27
N GLU A 201 -19.00 26.12 -17.22
CA GLU A 201 -17.95 27.14 -17.28
C GLU A 201 -16.68 26.60 -17.94
N PHE A 202 -16.25 25.40 -17.55
CA PHE A 202 -15.11 24.73 -18.14
C PHE A 202 -15.32 24.44 -19.63
N ALA A 203 -16.50 23.97 -20.02
CA ALA A 203 -16.87 23.73 -21.42
C ALA A 203 -16.97 25.03 -22.24
N ALA A 204 -17.47 26.11 -21.64
CA ALA A 204 -17.58 27.38 -22.34
C ALA A 204 -16.22 27.99 -22.64
N LEU A 205 -15.24 27.81 -21.75
CA LEU A 205 -13.89 28.35 -21.97
C LEU A 205 -13.02 27.51 -22.88
N SER A 206 -13.20 26.19 -22.94
CA SER A 206 -12.49 25.36 -23.92
C SER A 206 -12.80 25.78 -25.36
N VAL A 207 -14.02 26.27 -25.60
CA VAL A 207 -14.43 26.88 -26.88
C VAL A 207 -13.79 28.26 -27.09
N GLU A 208 -13.68 29.07 -26.04
CA GLU A 208 -13.16 30.45 -26.10
C GLU A 208 -11.62 30.51 -26.22
N LEU A 209 -10.90 29.56 -25.63
CA LEU A 209 -9.44 29.43 -25.72
C LEU A 209 -8.93 28.96 -27.09
N GLY A 210 -9.84 28.63 -28.02
CA GLY A 210 -9.48 28.45 -29.43
C GLY A 210 -8.60 27.24 -29.72
N THR A 211 -8.70 26.16 -28.94
CA THR A 211 -8.19 24.86 -29.41
C THR A 211 -8.96 24.52 -30.69
N PHE A 212 -8.26 24.42 -31.81
CA PHE A 212 -8.84 24.00 -33.09
C PHE A 212 -8.33 22.59 -33.43
N PRO A 213 -9.20 21.57 -33.49
CA PRO A 213 -10.64 21.61 -33.26
C PRO A 213 -11.02 21.82 -31.78
N ALA A 214 -12.23 22.34 -31.54
CA ALA A 214 -12.79 22.45 -30.19
C ALA A 214 -12.87 21.04 -29.57
N LEU A 215 -12.52 20.93 -28.29
CA LEU A 215 -12.60 19.67 -27.55
C LEU A 215 -14.04 19.14 -27.63
N SER A 216 -14.18 17.87 -28.01
CA SER A 216 -15.47 17.19 -28.03
C SER A 216 -16.07 17.11 -26.61
N PRO A 217 -17.39 16.93 -26.47
CA PRO A 217 -18.02 16.78 -25.16
C PRO A 217 -17.39 15.67 -24.30
N ASP A 218 -16.92 14.60 -24.94
CA ASP A 218 -16.25 13.49 -24.26
C ASP A 218 -14.84 13.87 -23.78
N GLU A 219 -14.06 14.61 -24.59
CA GLU A 219 -12.73 15.11 -24.19
C GLU A 219 -12.81 16.16 -23.08
N VAL A 220 -13.82 17.05 -23.13
CA VAL A 220 -14.08 18.02 -22.05
C VAL A 220 -14.42 17.30 -20.76
N LYS A 221 -15.24 16.26 -20.84
CA LYS A 221 -15.63 15.45 -19.68
C LYS A 221 -14.45 14.65 -19.12
N GLU A 222 -13.58 14.13 -19.99
CA GLU A 222 -12.36 13.43 -19.58
C GLU A 222 -11.36 14.39 -18.91
N ALA A 223 -11.12 15.56 -19.50
CA ALA A 223 -10.29 16.59 -18.91
C ALA A 223 -10.84 17.08 -17.56
N PHE A 224 -12.15 17.34 -17.49
CA PHE A 224 -12.82 17.73 -16.25
C PHE A 224 -12.64 16.65 -15.16
N ALA A 225 -12.80 15.37 -15.51
CA ALA A 225 -12.58 14.27 -14.59
C ALA A 225 -11.12 14.12 -14.12
N GLN A 226 -10.15 14.60 -14.90
CA GLN A 226 -8.74 14.65 -14.48
C GLN A 226 -8.47 15.80 -13.49
N LEU A 227 -9.21 16.91 -13.59
CA LEU A 227 -9.10 18.07 -12.71
C LEU A 227 -9.88 17.89 -11.40
N ASP A 228 -11.10 17.34 -11.44
CA ASP A 228 -11.98 17.10 -10.29
C ASP A 228 -11.53 15.87 -9.47
N THR A 229 -10.40 16.03 -8.76
CA THR A 229 -9.85 14.96 -7.90
C THR A 229 -10.71 14.69 -6.66
N SER A 230 -11.51 15.67 -6.22
CA SER A 230 -12.43 15.54 -5.10
C SER A 230 -13.76 14.86 -5.48
N ALA A 231 -14.02 14.67 -6.78
CA ALA A 231 -15.24 14.09 -7.35
C ALA A 231 -16.53 14.82 -6.92
N ASN A 232 -16.45 16.15 -6.72
CA ASN A 232 -17.58 16.98 -6.30
C ASN A 232 -18.28 17.68 -7.50
N GLN A 233 -17.88 17.34 -8.73
CA GLN A 233 -18.34 17.92 -10.00
C GLN A 233 -18.02 19.40 -10.18
N LYS A 234 -17.00 19.88 -9.47
CA LYS A 234 -16.50 21.25 -9.54
C LYS A 234 -14.98 21.25 -9.45
N ILE A 235 -14.34 22.27 -9.99
CA ILE A 235 -12.88 22.42 -9.93
C ILE A 235 -12.56 23.60 -9.03
N SER A 236 -12.03 23.31 -7.85
CA SER A 236 -11.48 24.32 -6.97
C SER A 236 -10.17 24.89 -7.53
N PHE A 237 -9.77 26.08 -7.07
CA PHE A 237 -8.47 26.65 -7.45
C PHE A 237 -7.29 25.72 -7.10
N GLY A 238 -7.38 24.97 -5.99
CA GLY A 238 -6.34 24.01 -5.60
C GLY A 238 -6.21 22.83 -6.57
N GLU A 239 -7.32 22.34 -7.10
CA GLU A 239 -7.36 21.30 -8.14
C GLU A 239 -6.82 21.82 -9.47
N PHE A 240 -7.28 22.99 -9.90
CA PHE A 240 -6.78 23.66 -11.11
C PHE A 240 -5.26 23.91 -11.04
N TRP A 241 -4.78 24.33 -9.88
CA TRP A 241 -3.36 24.56 -9.61
C TRP A 241 -2.52 23.29 -9.68
N THR A 242 -3.00 22.22 -9.06
CA THR A 242 -2.33 20.91 -9.08
C THR A 242 -2.26 20.37 -10.51
N TRP A 243 -3.35 20.49 -11.26
CA TRP A 243 -3.38 20.14 -12.67
C TRP A 243 -2.38 20.95 -13.50
N TRP A 244 -2.30 22.27 -13.32
CA TRP A 244 -1.34 23.12 -14.03
C TRP A 244 0.13 22.69 -13.81
N CYS A 245 0.44 22.19 -12.61
CA CYS A 245 1.76 21.68 -12.27
C CYS A 245 2.02 20.24 -12.77
N THR A 246 1.02 19.56 -13.32
CA THR A 246 1.08 18.13 -13.64
C THR A 246 2.14 17.79 -14.68
N ASP A 247 2.31 18.59 -15.74
CA ASP A 247 3.32 18.32 -16.77
C ASP A 247 4.75 18.33 -16.22
N GLU A 248 5.05 19.26 -15.31
CA GLU A 248 6.34 19.34 -14.64
C GLU A 248 6.55 18.16 -13.67
N VAL A 249 5.51 17.79 -12.92
CA VAL A 249 5.54 16.61 -12.03
C VAL A 249 5.72 15.31 -12.84
N GLN A 250 5.05 15.18 -13.99
CA GLN A 250 5.19 14.03 -14.88
C GLN A 250 6.59 13.96 -15.51
N ALA A 251 7.13 15.09 -15.96
CA ALA A 251 8.50 15.16 -16.47
C ALA A 251 9.53 14.75 -15.41
N TYR A 252 9.34 15.22 -14.16
CA TYR A 252 10.16 14.80 -13.02
C TYR A 252 10.05 13.28 -12.78
N ALA A 253 8.83 12.75 -12.74
CA ALA A 253 8.59 11.32 -12.53
C ALA A 253 9.28 10.45 -13.61
N GLN A 254 9.16 10.82 -14.89
CA GLN A 254 9.79 10.07 -15.98
C GLN A 254 11.33 10.09 -15.89
N LYS A 255 11.91 11.26 -15.61
CA LYS A 255 13.37 11.42 -15.48
C LYS A 255 13.93 10.60 -14.31
N HIS A 256 13.28 10.65 -13.14
CA HIS A 256 13.73 9.91 -11.97
C HIS A 256 13.44 8.39 -12.04
N LYS A 257 12.44 7.98 -12.82
CA LYS A 257 12.21 6.56 -13.13
C LYS A 257 13.32 5.98 -14.04
N ALA A 258 13.84 6.77 -14.98
CA ALA A 258 14.91 6.34 -15.88
C ALA A 258 16.27 6.18 -15.18
N GLN A 259 16.51 6.95 -14.10
CA GLN A 259 17.75 6.88 -13.30
C GLN A 259 17.79 5.71 -12.31
N ARG A 260 16.65 5.03 -12.09
CA ARG A 260 16.50 3.91 -11.15
C ARG A 260 16.48 2.53 -11.83
N LYS A 261 16.48 2.49 -13.16
CA LYS A 261 16.63 1.25 -13.95
C LYS A 261 18.09 0.93 -14.19
#